data_AF-A0A7J9AUF2-F1
#
_entry.id   AF-A0A7J9AUF2-F1
#
_cell.length_a   1.000
_cell.length_b   1.000
_cell.length_c   1.000
_cell.angle_alpha   90.00
_cell.angle_beta   90.00
_cell.angle_gamma   90.00
#
_symmetry.space_group_name_H-M   'P 1'
#
loop_
_entity.id
_entity.type
_entity.pdbx_description
1 polymer ?
#
loop_
_entity_poly.entity_id
_entity_poly.type
_entity_poly.pdbx_seq_one_letter_code
_entity_poly.pdbx_strand_id
1 'polypeptide(L)'
;MATEFQVPSPLVPTRESYYVRYCKQHAEGTWAVVDVSLDNIRPNPTARCRRRPSGCLIQEMPNGYSKVTWVEHVEVDDSGVHSLYKQLVSTGHAFGAQRWIATLDRQCERLASVMATNVPTGDVGVITNQDGRKSMLKLAERMVMSFCAGVSASTAHTWTTLSGTGADDVRVMTRKSVDDPGRPPGIVLSAATSFWLPVSPKRVFDFLRDENSRSEWDILSNGGVVQEMAHIANGRDTGNCVSLLRVNSANSSQSNMLILQESCTDPTASFVIYAPVDIVAMNVVLNGGDPDYVALLPSGFAILPDGSTITATTSSAGGGIDTDAAGSAGGSLLTVAFQILVDSVPTAKLSLGSVATVNNLIACTVERIKASLSCENA
;
A
#
# COMPACT_ATOMS: atom_id res chain seq x y z
N MET A 1 -7.86 -22.61 6.62
CA MET A 1 -7.38 -21.21 6.68
C MET A 1 -8.46 -20.34 6.06
N ALA A 2 -8.73 -19.17 6.63
CA ALA A 2 -9.58 -18.14 6.04
C ALA A 2 -8.68 -16.96 5.65
N THR A 3 -8.84 -16.42 4.44
CA THR A 3 -8.05 -15.29 3.96
C THR A 3 -8.88 -14.33 3.13
N GLU A 4 -8.47 -13.07 3.16
CA GLU A 4 -8.99 -12.00 2.31
C GLU A 4 -7.92 -11.61 1.28
N PHE A 5 -8.29 -11.58 0.01
CA PHE A 5 -7.47 -11.04 -1.06
C PHE A 5 -8.01 -9.68 -1.47
N GLN A 6 -7.14 -8.67 -1.43
CA GLN A 6 -7.53 -7.26 -1.52
C GLN A 6 -6.77 -6.55 -2.62
N VAL A 7 -7.48 -5.69 -3.36
CA VAL A 7 -6.88 -4.59 -4.12
C VAL A 7 -6.99 -3.35 -3.24
N PRO A 8 -5.95 -2.50 -3.17
CA PRO A 8 -5.97 -1.28 -2.36
C PRO A 8 -6.84 -0.20 -3.03
N SER A 9 -8.13 -0.47 -3.14
CA SER A 9 -9.16 0.43 -3.64
C SER A 9 -10.51 0.09 -3.02
N PRO A 10 -11.33 1.08 -2.65
CA PRO A 10 -12.72 0.82 -2.27
C PRO A 10 -13.55 0.27 -3.44
N LEU A 11 -13.15 0.48 -4.70
CA LEU A 11 -13.93 0.14 -5.89
C LEU A 11 -13.78 -1.33 -6.34
N VAL A 12 -12.98 -2.13 -5.63
CA VAL A 12 -12.80 -3.56 -5.88
C VAL A 12 -13.22 -4.35 -4.64
N PRO A 13 -14.24 -5.22 -4.73
CA PRO A 13 -14.64 -6.07 -3.61
C PRO A 13 -13.51 -7.00 -3.15
N THR A 14 -13.41 -7.18 -1.83
CA THR A 14 -12.51 -8.17 -1.22
C THR A 14 -12.95 -9.58 -1.62
N ARG A 15 -11.97 -10.41 -2.00
CA ARG A 15 -12.20 -11.83 -2.31
C ARG A 15 -11.90 -12.66 -1.07
N GLU A 16 -12.93 -13.19 -0.45
CA GLU A 16 -12.80 -14.08 0.71
C GLU A 16 -12.64 -15.53 0.24
N SER A 17 -11.74 -16.28 0.88
CA SER A 17 -11.54 -17.69 0.56
C SER A 17 -11.31 -18.51 1.83
N TYR A 18 -11.92 -19.70 1.86
CA TYR A 18 -11.68 -20.70 2.89
C TYR A 18 -11.06 -21.96 2.25
N TYR A 19 -9.79 -22.19 2.55
CA TYR A 19 -9.00 -23.25 1.91
C TYR A 19 -8.14 -24.05 2.89
N VAL A 20 -7.70 -25.21 2.42
CA VAL A 20 -6.62 -25.99 3.03
C VAL A 20 -5.34 -25.77 2.27
N ARG A 21 -4.22 -25.65 2.99
CA ARG A 21 -2.87 -25.60 2.42
C ARG A 21 -2.20 -26.93 2.65
N TYR A 22 -1.66 -27.49 1.59
CA TYR A 22 -0.80 -28.65 1.63
C TYR A 22 0.61 -28.24 1.22
N CYS A 23 1.59 -28.49 2.09
CA CYS A 23 3.00 -28.25 1.83
C CYS A 23 3.73 -29.60 1.78
N LYS A 24 4.46 -29.88 0.70
CA LYS A 24 5.25 -31.11 0.57
C LYS A 24 6.55 -30.83 -0.15
N GLN A 25 7.65 -31.35 0.40
CA GLN A 25 8.90 -31.45 -0.32
C GLN A 25 8.83 -32.64 -1.30
N HIS A 26 9.06 -32.34 -2.58
CA HIS A 26 9.18 -33.32 -3.66
C HIS A 26 10.66 -33.69 -3.88
N ALA A 27 10.94 -34.48 -4.91
CA ALA A 27 12.31 -34.79 -5.32
C ALA A 27 13.15 -33.51 -5.56
N GLU A 28 14.46 -33.64 -5.39
CA GLU A 28 15.44 -32.58 -5.72
C GLU A 28 15.26 -31.27 -4.94
N GLY A 29 14.79 -31.35 -3.68
CA GLY A 29 14.69 -30.18 -2.80
C GLY A 29 13.55 -29.20 -3.16
N THR A 30 12.71 -29.52 -4.15
CA THR A 30 11.60 -28.64 -4.55
C THR A 30 10.43 -28.75 -3.58
N TRP A 31 9.97 -27.63 -3.04
CA TRP A 31 8.77 -27.53 -2.22
C TRP A 31 7.56 -27.16 -3.06
N ALA A 32 6.47 -27.89 -2.88
CA ALA A 32 5.16 -27.53 -3.41
C ALA A 32 4.26 -27.06 -2.28
N VAL A 33 3.70 -25.87 -2.43
CA VAL A 33 2.67 -25.30 -1.56
C VAL A 33 1.40 -25.16 -2.39
N VAL A 34 0.34 -25.85 -1.99
CA VAL A 34 -0.93 -25.90 -2.72
C VAL A 34 -2.08 -25.52 -1.81
N ASP A 35 -2.82 -24.50 -2.21
CA ASP A 35 -4.06 -24.04 -1.61
C ASP A 35 -5.26 -24.50 -2.44
N VAL A 36 -6.22 -25.14 -1.79
CA VAL A 36 -7.47 -25.60 -2.44
C VAL A 36 -8.65 -25.27 -1.55
N SER A 37 -9.66 -24.60 -2.12
CA SER A 37 -10.91 -24.33 -1.41
C SER A 37 -11.65 -25.63 -1.06
N LEU A 38 -12.36 -25.61 0.07
CA LEU A 38 -13.17 -26.75 0.53
C LEU A 38 -14.61 -26.75 -0.02
N ASP A 39 -14.92 -25.90 -1.00
CA ASP A 39 -16.28 -25.73 -1.55
C ASP A 39 -16.87 -27.03 -2.12
N ASN A 40 -16.03 -27.95 -2.60
CA ASN A 40 -16.46 -29.29 -3.06
C ASN A 40 -16.97 -30.18 -1.92
N ILE A 41 -16.46 -29.98 -0.69
CA ILE A 41 -16.75 -30.80 0.48
C ILE A 41 -17.88 -30.15 1.30
N ARG A 42 -17.91 -28.81 1.33
CA ARG A 42 -18.98 -28.02 1.93
C ARG A 42 -19.39 -26.91 0.97
N PRO A 43 -20.36 -27.17 0.07
CA PRO A 43 -20.85 -26.16 -0.85
C PRO A 43 -21.41 -24.98 -0.07
N ASN A 44 -20.81 -23.80 -0.24
CA ASN A 44 -21.41 -22.56 0.22
C ASN A 44 -21.99 -21.84 -1.00
N PRO A 45 -23.32 -21.87 -1.21
CA PRO A 45 -23.94 -21.20 -2.35
C PRO A 45 -23.79 -19.66 -2.32
N THR A 46 -23.33 -19.09 -1.22
CA THR A 46 -23.02 -17.65 -1.11
C THR A 46 -21.55 -17.32 -1.42
N ALA A 47 -20.67 -18.32 -1.59
CA ALA A 47 -19.27 -18.09 -1.88
C ALA A 47 -19.08 -17.51 -3.28
N ARG A 48 -18.65 -16.24 -3.34
CA ARG A 48 -18.37 -15.52 -4.59
C ARG A 48 -16.97 -15.76 -5.14
N CYS A 49 -16.12 -16.47 -4.40
CA CYS A 49 -14.73 -16.73 -4.74
C CYS A 49 -14.38 -18.17 -4.34
N ARG A 50 -13.86 -18.93 -5.31
CA ARG A 50 -13.48 -20.32 -5.18
C ARG A 50 -12.09 -20.54 -5.73
N ARG A 51 -11.19 -21.03 -4.87
CA ARG A 51 -9.81 -21.32 -5.24
C ARG A 51 -9.69 -22.76 -5.71
N ARG A 52 -9.41 -22.94 -7.00
CA ARG A 52 -8.90 -24.20 -7.55
C ARG A 52 -7.43 -24.37 -7.13
N PRO A 53 -6.81 -25.56 -7.32
CA PRO A 53 -5.41 -25.76 -6.93
C PRO A 53 -4.50 -24.61 -7.39
N SER A 54 -4.07 -23.83 -6.42
CA SER A 54 -3.26 -22.61 -6.57
C SER A 54 -2.13 -22.65 -5.56
N GLY A 55 -1.10 -21.82 -5.70
CA GLY A 55 0.02 -21.74 -4.78
C GLY A 55 1.34 -21.60 -5.51
N CYS A 56 2.40 -22.21 -4.99
CA CYS A 56 3.72 -22.05 -5.56
C CYS A 56 4.60 -23.30 -5.47
N LEU A 57 5.54 -23.38 -6.42
CA LEU A 57 6.70 -24.26 -6.37
C LEU A 57 7.91 -23.42 -6.00
N ILE A 58 8.68 -23.89 -5.02
CA ILE A 58 9.91 -23.26 -4.54
C ILE A 58 11.05 -24.26 -4.74
N GLN A 59 11.93 -23.97 -5.68
CA GLN A 59 13.07 -24.82 -6.00
C GLN A 59 14.36 -24.16 -5.53
N GLU A 60 15.14 -24.87 -4.72
CA GLU A 60 16.48 -24.45 -4.34
C GLU A 60 17.41 -24.47 -5.56
N MET A 61 18.19 -23.40 -5.73
CA MET A 61 19.13 -23.25 -6.84
C MET A 61 20.58 -23.31 -6.33
N PRO A 62 21.54 -23.81 -7.13
CA PRO A 62 22.95 -23.96 -6.71
C PRO A 62 23.65 -22.65 -6.31
N ASN A 63 23.12 -21.50 -6.70
CA ASN A 63 23.66 -20.18 -6.37
C ASN A 63 23.16 -19.63 -5.02
N GLY A 64 22.43 -20.43 -4.23
CA GLY A 64 21.88 -20.02 -2.94
C GLY A 64 20.57 -19.23 -3.02
N TYR A 65 20.00 -19.04 -4.22
CA TYR A 65 18.68 -18.44 -4.41
C TYR A 65 17.59 -19.50 -4.58
N SER A 66 16.33 -19.07 -4.54
CA SER A 66 15.17 -19.91 -4.82
C SER A 66 14.51 -19.49 -6.13
N LYS A 67 14.22 -20.46 -7.00
CA LYS A 67 13.32 -20.25 -8.15
C LYS A 67 11.89 -20.48 -7.67
N VAL A 68 11.06 -19.44 -7.74
CA VAL A 68 9.64 -19.51 -7.36
C VAL A 68 8.77 -19.48 -8.61
N THR A 69 7.88 -20.47 -8.73
CA THR A 69 6.83 -20.48 -9.77
C THR A 69 5.47 -20.40 -9.08
N TRP A 70 4.69 -19.37 -9.38
CA TRP A 70 3.37 -19.16 -8.78
C TRP A 70 2.26 -19.50 -9.77
N VAL A 71 1.24 -20.22 -9.30
CA VAL A 71 0.05 -20.57 -10.06
C VAL A 71 -1.16 -20.05 -9.31
N GLU A 72 -1.95 -19.21 -9.96
CA GLU A 72 -3.19 -18.69 -9.39
C GLU A 72 -4.37 -19.14 -10.26
N HIS A 73 -5.25 -19.95 -9.69
CA HIS A 73 -6.43 -20.49 -10.36
C HIS A 73 -7.65 -20.26 -9.47
N VAL A 74 -8.34 -19.14 -9.71
CA VAL A 74 -9.46 -18.70 -8.89
C VAL A 74 -10.68 -18.45 -9.77
N GLU A 75 -11.79 -19.06 -9.42
CA GLU A 75 -13.11 -18.76 -9.96
C GLU A 75 -13.76 -17.69 -9.08
N VAL A 76 -14.24 -16.62 -9.67
CA VAL A 76 -14.77 -15.48 -8.91
C VAL A 76 -15.87 -14.78 -9.68
N ASP A 77 -16.90 -14.37 -8.96
CA ASP A 77 -17.93 -13.46 -9.46
C ASP A 77 -17.43 -12.02 -9.35
N ASP A 78 -16.94 -11.48 -10.47
CA ASP A 78 -16.46 -10.10 -10.58
C ASP A 78 -17.59 -9.09 -10.90
N SER A 79 -18.87 -9.46 -10.79
CA SER A 79 -20.01 -8.56 -11.06
C SER A 79 -20.02 -7.29 -10.19
N GLY A 80 -19.43 -7.36 -8.99
CA GLY A 80 -19.31 -6.23 -8.06
C GLY A 80 -18.12 -5.31 -8.33
N VAL A 81 -17.27 -5.60 -9.33
CA VAL A 81 -16.09 -4.78 -9.64
C VAL A 81 -16.52 -3.53 -10.41
N HIS A 82 -16.08 -2.37 -9.92
CA HIS A 82 -16.37 -1.10 -10.59
C HIS A 82 -15.75 -1.03 -12.00
N SER A 83 -16.42 -0.34 -12.94
CA SER A 83 -15.98 -0.22 -14.33
C SER A 83 -14.54 0.27 -14.47
N LEU A 84 -14.13 1.19 -13.59
CA LEU A 84 -12.77 1.73 -13.51
C LEU A 84 -11.68 0.66 -13.34
N TYR A 85 -11.97 -0.40 -12.59
CA TYR A 85 -11.02 -1.48 -12.29
C TYR A 85 -11.27 -2.74 -13.11
N LYS A 86 -12.35 -2.78 -13.92
CA LYS A 86 -12.78 -3.97 -14.65
C LYS A 86 -11.67 -4.53 -15.54
N GLN A 87 -10.92 -3.67 -16.22
CA GLN A 87 -9.81 -4.08 -17.09
C GLN A 87 -8.63 -4.67 -16.31
N LEU A 88 -8.22 -4.03 -15.21
CA LEU A 88 -7.15 -4.53 -14.33
C LEU A 88 -7.51 -5.91 -13.74
N VAL A 89 -8.77 -6.10 -13.36
CA VAL A 89 -9.25 -7.34 -12.76
C VAL A 89 -9.41 -8.45 -13.80
N SER A 90 -10.06 -8.18 -14.94
CA SER A 90 -10.33 -9.19 -15.97
C SER A 90 -9.07 -9.74 -16.65
N THR A 91 -8.02 -8.92 -16.73
CA THR A 91 -6.72 -9.32 -17.28
C THR A 91 -5.84 -10.07 -16.27
N GLY A 92 -6.29 -10.24 -15.03
CA GLY A 92 -5.58 -10.99 -13.99
C GLY A 92 -4.48 -10.20 -13.27
N HIS A 93 -4.24 -8.93 -13.59
CA HIS A 93 -3.20 -8.13 -12.93
C HIS A 93 -3.53 -7.80 -11.47
N ALA A 94 -4.82 -7.64 -11.16
CA ALA A 94 -5.26 -7.34 -9.80
C ALA A 94 -5.03 -8.50 -8.82
N PHE A 95 -5.10 -9.76 -9.24
CA PHE A 95 -5.11 -10.91 -8.30
C PHE A 95 -4.26 -12.11 -8.76
N GLY A 96 -3.59 -12.01 -9.90
CA GLY A 96 -2.87 -13.11 -10.51
C GLY A 96 -1.48 -13.35 -9.94
N ALA A 97 -0.84 -14.40 -10.46
CA ALA A 97 0.47 -14.87 -10.04
C ALA A 97 1.57 -13.79 -10.04
N GLN A 98 1.57 -12.87 -11.00
CA GLN A 98 2.55 -11.79 -11.08
C GLN A 98 2.53 -10.90 -9.84
N ARG A 99 1.34 -10.57 -9.34
CA ARG A 99 1.17 -9.74 -8.13
C ARG A 99 1.68 -10.46 -6.87
N TRP A 100 1.45 -11.77 -6.79
CA TRP A 100 1.95 -12.58 -5.68
C TRP A 100 3.48 -12.69 -5.69
N ILE A 101 4.07 -12.89 -6.88
CA ILE A 101 5.53 -12.91 -7.02
C ILE A 101 6.13 -11.54 -6.67
N ALA A 102 5.56 -10.44 -7.17
CA ALA A 102 6.03 -9.08 -6.85
C ALA A 102 5.93 -8.78 -5.34
N THR A 103 4.85 -9.19 -4.69
CA THR A 103 4.68 -9.05 -3.24
C THR A 103 5.70 -9.88 -2.45
N LEU A 104 5.97 -11.11 -2.89
CA LEU A 104 6.97 -11.98 -2.27
C LEU A 104 8.38 -11.38 -2.42
N ASP A 105 8.73 -10.94 -3.63
CA ASP A 105 10.02 -10.30 -3.92
C ASP A 105 10.23 -9.06 -3.04
N ARG A 106 9.23 -8.19 -2.94
CA ARG A 106 9.26 -7.02 -2.04
C ARG A 106 9.46 -7.42 -0.58
N GLN A 107 8.82 -8.50 -0.11
CA GLN A 107 9.02 -8.96 1.27
C GLN A 107 10.44 -9.51 1.48
N CYS A 108 11.00 -10.23 0.50
CA CYS A 108 12.39 -10.67 0.53
C CYS A 108 13.35 -9.49 0.58
N GLU A 109 13.12 -8.45 -0.23
CA GLU A 109 13.92 -7.21 -0.20
C GLU A 109 13.84 -6.52 1.16
N ARG A 110 12.64 -6.42 1.77
CA ARG A 110 12.47 -5.86 3.11
C ARG A 110 13.25 -6.65 4.15
N LEU A 111 13.13 -7.98 4.16
CA LEU A 111 13.86 -8.84 5.09
C LEU A 111 15.37 -8.70 4.92
N ALA A 112 15.86 -8.65 3.68
CA ALA A 112 17.26 -8.39 3.39
C ALA A 112 17.71 -7.01 3.91
N SER A 113 16.89 -5.97 3.75
CA SER A 113 17.15 -4.64 4.30
C SER A 113 17.26 -4.69 5.84
N VAL A 114 16.33 -5.34 6.54
CA VAL A 114 16.36 -5.51 8.01
C VAL A 114 17.62 -6.27 8.47
N MET A 115 18.09 -7.26 7.70
CA MET A 115 19.27 -8.07 8.01
C MET A 115 20.60 -7.40 7.64
N ALA A 116 20.59 -6.33 6.84
CA ALA A 116 21.80 -5.66 6.39
C ALA A 116 22.58 -5.02 7.57
N THR A 117 23.85 -5.40 7.72
CA THR A 117 24.75 -4.93 8.78
C THR A 117 25.72 -3.82 8.33
N ASN A 118 25.99 -3.72 7.03
CA ASN A 118 26.94 -2.77 6.46
C ASN A 118 26.20 -1.60 5.79
N VAL A 119 25.84 -0.58 6.58
CA VAL A 119 25.26 0.65 6.03
C VAL A 119 26.39 1.65 5.75
N PRO A 120 26.48 2.23 4.54
CA PRO A 120 27.49 3.25 4.23
C PRO A 120 27.39 4.42 5.21
N THR A 121 28.48 4.76 5.89
CA THR A 121 28.56 5.80 6.93
C THR A 121 28.77 7.23 6.37
N GLY A 122 28.64 7.40 5.05
CA GLY A 122 29.07 8.62 4.35
C GLY A 122 27.99 9.67 4.04
N ASP A 123 26.71 9.30 4.02
CA ASP A 123 25.64 10.22 3.59
C ASP A 123 24.93 10.90 4.77
N VAL A 124 24.57 12.17 4.57
CA VAL A 124 23.70 12.91 5.50
C VAL A 124 22.34 12.23 5.55
N GLY A 125 21.83 11.94 6.76
CA GLY A 125 20.55 11.26 6.95
C GLY A 125 20.62 9.74 7.10
N VAL A 126 21.83 9.16 7.19
CA VAL A 126 21.98 7.74 7.51
C VAL A 126 21.70 7.47 8.99
N ILE A 127 20.81 6.51 9.26
CA ILE A 127 20.55 6.02 10.61
C ILE A 127 21.66 5.03 11.00
N THR A 128 22.57 5.49 11.86
CA THR A 128 23.75 4.73 12.27
C THR A 128 23.45 3.66 13.32
N ASN A 129 22.39 3.82 14.11
CA ASN A 129 21.95 2.81 15.07
C ASN A 129 21.23 1.66 14.35
N GLN A 130 21.83 0.47 14.34
CA GLN A 130 21.26 -0.71 13.68
C GLN A 130 19.91 -1.14 14.29
N ASP A 131 19.76 -1.09 15.61
CA ASP A 131 18.50 -1.44 16.26
C ASP A 131 17.45 -0.37 15.97
N GLY A 132 17.84 0.90 15.95
CA GLY A 132 17.00 2.01 15.51
C GLY A 132 16.48 1.85 14.08
N ARG A 133 17.36 1.45 13.17
CA ARG A 133 17.02 1.15 11.77
C ARG A 133 16.02 0.00 11.66
N LYS A 134 16.21 -1.10 12.40
CA LYS A 134 15.27 -2.24 12.43
C LYS A 134 13.91 -1.82 12.99
N SER A 135 13.89 -1.09 14.11
CA SER A 135 12.65 -0.58 14.71
C SER A 135 11.90 0.37 13.77
N MET A 136 12.59 1.23 13.02
CA MET A 136 11.98 2.10 12.02
C MET A 136 11.40 1.32 10.84
N LEU A 137 12.10 0.30 10.32
CA LEU A 137 11.58 -0.56 9.25
C LEU A 137 10.34 -1.34 9.70
N LYS A 138 10.33 -1.86 10.94
CA LYS A 138 9.16 -2.53 11.54
C LYS A 138 7.99 -1.55 11.75
N LEU A 139 8.27 -0.31 12.15
CA LEU A 139 7.27 0.75 12.26
C LEU A 139 6.61 1.07 10.91
N ALA A 140 7.42 1.19 9.85
CA ALA A 140 6.96 1.45 8.49
C ALA A 140 6.14 0.28 7.93
N GLU A 141 6.56 -0.97 8.14
CA GLU A 141 5.80 -2.16 7.73
C GLU A 141 4.41 -2.17 8.40
N ARG A 142 4.35 -1.87 9.70
CA ARG A 142 3.07 -1.76 10.42
C ARG A 142 2.19 -0.63 9.89
N MET A 143 2.79 0.50 9.53
CA MET A 143 2.09 1.63 8.89
C MET A 143 1.45 1.20 7.56
N VAL A 144 2.19 0.50 6.71
CA VAL A 144 1.69 -0.03 5.43
C VAL A 144 0.57 -1.06 5.63
N MET A 145 0.73 -2.00 6.57
CA MET A 145 -0.32 -2.98 6.88
C MET A 145 -1.60 -2.30 7.37
N SER A 146 -1.48 -1.28 8.23
CA SER A 146 -2.62 -0.52 8.73
C SER A 146 -3.31 0.27 7.61
N PHE A 147 -2.55 0.83 6.66
CA PHE A 147 -3.10 1.52 5.48
C PHE A 147 -3.95 0.56 4.64
N CYS A 148 -3.38 -0.58 4.24
CA CYS A 148 -4.08 -1.58 3.42
C CYS A 148 -5.39 -2.06 4.09
N ALA A 149 -5.34 -2.34 5.39
CA ALA A 149 -6.52 -2.75 6.16
C ALA A 149 -7.61 -1.67 6.22
N GLY A 150 -7.21 -0.38 6.24
CA GLY A 150 -8.14 0.75 6.25
C GLY A 150 -8.75 1.07 4.89
N VAL A 151 -8.07 0.76 3.78
CA VAL A 151 -8.58 0.98 2.42
C VAL A 151 -9.59 -0.09 2.02
N SER A 152 -9.26 -1.36 2.26
CA SER A 152 -10.00 -2.51 1.71
C SER A 152 -11.13 -3.02 2.61
N ALA A 153 -11.49 -2.29 3.67
CA ALA A 153 -12.56 -2.64 4.60
C ALA A 153 -12.43 -4.06 5.19
N SER A 154 -11.19 -4.48 5.51
CA SER A 154 -10.89 -5.83 5.99
C SER A 154 -11.73 -6.21 7.22
N THR A 155 -12.25 -7.45 7.27
CA THR A 155 -12.99 -7.95 8.44
C THR A 155 -12.12 -8.06 9.69
N ALA A 156 -10.79 -8.01 9.54
CA ALA A 156 -9.84 -7.99 10.66
C ALA A 156 -10.05 -6.77 11.58
N HIS A 157 -10.67 -5.69 11.08
CA HIS A 157 -10.96 -4.49 11.85
C HIS A 157 -12.45 -4.16 11.70
N THR A 158 -13.17 -3.99 12.80
CA THR A 158 -14.61 -3.68 12.80
C THR A 158 -14.86 -2.26 12.26
N TRP A 159 -14.85 -2.11 10.95
CA TRP A 159 -15.18 -0.89 10.23
C TRP A 159 -16.69 -0.79 10.02
N THR A 160 -17.25 0.37 10.31
CA THR A 160 -18.66 0.68 9.99
C THR A 160 -18.70 1.67 8.83
N THR A 161 -19.26 1.27 7.69
CA THR A 161 -19.44 2.14 6.52
C THR A 161 -20.48 3.22 6.80
N LEU A 162 -20.15 4.47 6.53
CA LEU A 162 -21.01 5.65 6.72
C LEU A 162 -21.56 6.20 5.40
N SER A 163 -20.73 6.21 4.34
CA SER A 163 -21.05 6.70 2.99
C SER A 163 -20.18 5.99 1.93
N GLY A 164 -20.44 6.18 0.64
CA GLY A 164 -19.61 5.60 -0.43
C GLY A 164 -20.16 4.36 -1.15
N THR A 165 -21.47 4.26 -1.38
CA THR A 165 -22.06 3.17 -2.19
C THR A 165 -22.03 3.44 -3.70
N GLY A 166 -21.58 4.63 -4.13
CA GLY A 166 -21.51 5.04 -5.54
C GLY A 166 -20.11 4.99 -6.15
N ALA A 167 -20.06 5.03 -7.49
CA ALA A 167 -18.85 5.00 -8.33
C ALA A 167 -17.82 6.10 -8.03
N ASP A 168 -18.30 7.31 -7.73
CA ASP A 168 -17.49 8.52 -7.53
C ASP A 168 -17.50 9.00 -6.07
N ASP A 169 -18.09 8.22 -5.17
CA ASP A 169 -18.31 8.64 -3.78
C ASP A 169 -17.16 8.19 -2.88
N VAL A 170 -16.76 9.07 -1.97
CA VAL A 170 -15.73 8.77 -0.98
C VAL A 170 -16.28 7.71 -0.03
N ARG A 171 -15.61 6.56 0.06
CA ARG A 171 -15.92 5.58 1.08
C ARG A 171 -15.40 6.06 2.41
N VAL A 172 -16.30 6.30 3.36
CA VAL A 172 -15.95 6.65 4.73
C VAL A 172 -16.35 5.50 5.66
N MET A 173 -15.40 5.04 6.45
CA MET A 173 -15.60 4.04 7.48
C MET A 173 -15.17 4.59 8.83
N THR A 174 -15.84 4.18 9.90
CA THR A 174 -15.44 4.52 11.27
C THR A 174 -15.02 3.29 12.04
N ARG A 175 -14.02 3.47 12.90
CA ARG A 175 -13.57 2.49 13.89
C ARG A 175 -13.45 3.17 15.25
N LYS A 176 -13.92 2.49 16.29
CA LYS A 176 -13.63 2.85 17.68
C LYS A 176 -12.37 2.11 18.11
N SER A 177 -11.37 2.87 18.53
CA SER A 177 -10.08 2.37 19.02
C SER A 177 -10.06 2.50 20.54
N VAL A 178 -10.08 1.36 21.22
CA VAL A 178 -9.96 1.24 22.69
C VAL A 178 -8.91 0.17 22.94
N ASP A 179 -7.90 0.47 23.76
CA ASP A 179 -6.84 -0.47 24.14
C ASP A 179 -6.17 -1.18 22.94
N ASP A 180 -5.95 -0.45 21.84
CA ASP A 180 -5.27 -0.95 20.63
C ASP A 180 -3.85 -0.39 20.56
N PRO A 181 -2.82 -1.15 20.99
CA PRO A 181 -1.44 -0.69 20.97
C PRO A 181 -1.03 -0.24 19.56
N GLY A 182 -0.39 0.93 19.49
CA GLY A 182 0.08 1.46 18.21
C GLY A 182 -0.91 2.31 17.45
N ARG A 183 -2.13 2.51 17.98
CA ARG A 183 -3.08 3.49 17.47
C ARG A 183 -3.49 4.45 18.56
N PRO A 184 -3.81 5.71 18.21
CA PRO A 184 -4.37 6.62 19.19
C PRO A 184 -5.73 6.10 19.68
N PRO A 185 -6.04 6.25 20.99
CA PRO A 185 -7.37 5.95 21.51
C PRO A 185 -8.38 6.97 20.97
N GLY A 186 -9.59 6.51 20.65
CA GLY A 186 -10.66 7.38 20.20
C GLY A 186 -11.45 6.86 19.00
N ILE A 187 -12.01 7.77 18.23
CA ILE A 187 -12.77 7.49 17.01
C ILE A 187 -11.89 7.82 15.81
N VAL A 188 -11.60 6.81 15.00
CA VAL A 188 -10.82 6.94 13.77
C VAL A 188 -11.76 6.85 12.58
N LEU A 189 -11.63 7.78 11.63
CA LEU A 189 -12.23 7.68 10.32
C LEU A 189 -11.19 7.20 9.31
N SER A 190 -11.55 6.22 8.49
CA SER A 190 -10.84 5.86 7.27
C SER A 190 -11.66 6.34 6.08
N ALA A 191 -11.11 7.25 5.29
CA ALA A 191 -11.71 7.71 4.05
C ALA A 191 -10.84 7.29 2.87
N ALA A 192 -11.45 6.74 1.83
CA ALA A 192 -10.75 6.32 0.62
C ALA A 192 -11.57 6.63 -0.63
N THR A 193 -10.89 7.02 -1.71
CA THR A 193 -11.48 7.18 -3.04
C THR A 193 -10.48 6.74 -4.11
N SER A 194 -10.99 6.36 -5.28
CA SER A 194 -10.15 6.00 -6.43
C SER A 194 -10.61 6.70 -7.70
N PHE A 195 -9.65 7.08 -8.54
CA PHE A 195 -9.90 7.72 -9.83
C PHE A 195 -8.79 7.36 -10.83
N TRP A 196 -9.05 7.59 -12.11
CA TRP A 196 -8.06 7.38 -13.18
C TRP A 196 -7.36 8.70 -13.55
N LEU A 197 -6.09 8.59 -13.89
CA LEU A 197 -5.26 9.67 -14.41
C LEU A 197 -4.67 9.27 -15.77
N PRO A 198 -4.64 10.17 -16.77
CA PRO A 198 -3.98 9.94 -18.06
C PRO A 198 -2.44 10.09 -17.95
N VAL A 199 -1.86 9.53 -16.89
CA VAL A 199 -0.45 9.67 -16.52
C VAL A 199 0.08 8.30 -16.14
N SER A 200 1.31 7.99 -16.56
CA SER A 200 1.91 6.69 -16.25
C SER A 200 2.05 6.47 -14.73
N PRO A 201 1.87 5.24 -14.23
CA PRO A 201 2.04 4.93 -12.80
C PRO A 201 3.39 5.40 -12.23
N LYS A 202 4.48 5.25 -13.01
CA LYS A 202 5.82 5.69 -12.60
C LYS A 202 5.88 7.20 -12.35
N ARG A 203 5.32 8.00 -13.26
CA ARG A 203 5.31 9.47 -13.09
C ARG A 203 4.47 9.89 -11.89
N VAL A 204 3.31 9.26 -11.68
CA VAL A 204 2.48 9.53 -10.48
C VAL A 204 3.24 9.14 -9.20
N PHE A 205 3.94 8.01 -9.22
CA PHE A 205 4.75 7.55 -8.09
C PHE A 205 5.89 8.51 -7.78
N ASP A 206 6.68 8.89 -8.79
CA ASP A 206 7.81 9.81 -8.65
C ASP A 206 7.33 11.20 -8.18
N PHE A 207 6.21 11.70 -8.69
CA PHE A 207 5.58 12.94 -8.20
C PHE A 207 5.14 12.84 -6.74
N LEU A 208 4.45 11.78 -6.32
CA LEU A 208 3.86 11.71 -4.97
C LEU A 208 4.90 11.45 -3.87
N ARG A 209 6.04 10.84 -4.19
CA ARG A 209 7.08 10.53 -3.20
C ARG A 209 8.06 11.67 -2.97
N ASP A 210 8.24 12.55 -3.96
CA ASP A 210 9.21 13.64 -3.93
C ASP A 210 8.84 14.67 -2.85
N GLU A 211 9.80 15.00 -1.97
CA GLU A 211 9.60 16.00 -0.94
C GLU A 211 9.36 17.41 -1.52
N ASN A 212 9.88 17.71 -2.72
CA ASN A 212 9.80 19.03 -3.34
C ASN A 212 8.41 19.31 -3.93
N SER A 213 7.73 18.28 -4.43
CA SER A 213 6.36 18.39 -4.97
C SER A 213 5.29 18.35 -3.87
N ARG A 214 5.67 17.97 -2.63
CA ARG A 214 4.72 17.67 -1.56
C ARG A 214 3.78 18.84 -1.25
N SER A 215 4.27 20.08 -1.30
CA SER A 215 3.45 21.27 -1.07
C SER A 215 2.32 21.46 -2.09
N GLU A 216 2.43 20.85 -3.27
CA GLU A 216 1.45 20.95 -4.35
C GLU A 216 0.17 20.18 -4.01
N TRP A 217 0.29 19.02 -3.34
CA TRP A 217 -0.83 18.14 -3.03
C TRP A 217 -1.15 17.99 -1.54
N ASP A 218 -0.17 18.10 -0.65
CA ASP A 218 -0.34 17.89 0.79
C ASP A 218 -0.87 19.14 1.50
N ILE A 219 -2.19 19.21 1.63
CA ILE A 219 -2.88 20.30 2.33
C ILE A 219 -2.45 20.39 3.80
N LEU A 220 -2.12 19.25 4.42
CA LEU A 220 -1.76 19.19 5.85
C LEU A 220 -0.36 19.73 6.12
N SER A 221 0.50 19.78 5.10
CA SER A 221 1.83 20.41 5.18
C SER A 221 1.77 21.94 5.19
N ASN A 222 0.59 22.55 4.95
CA ASN A 222 0.34 23.99 5.02
C ASN A 222 1.36 24.86 4.25
N GLY A 223 1.83 24.36 3.10
CA GLY A 223 2.83 25.03 2.25
C GLY A 223 4.24 25.12 2.85
N GLY A 224 4.52 24.38 3.93
CA GLY A 224 5.87 24.27 4.48
C GLY A 224 6.82 23.53 3.56
N VAL A 225 8.10 23.88 3.60
CA VAL A 225 9.14 23.18 2.85
C VAL A 225 9.41 21.86 3.55
N VAL A 226 9.34 20.76 2.80
CA VAL A 226 9.58 19.43 3.33
C VAL A 226 11.05 19.08 3.13
N GLN A 227 11.69 18.61 4.21
CA GLN A 227 13.08 18.21 4.21
C GLN A 227 13.19 16.75 4.65
N GLU A 228 13.92 15.94 3.88
CA GLU A 228 14.31 14.60 4.30
C GLU A 228 15.40 14.68 5.38
N MET A 229 15.12 14.06 6.54
CA MET A 229 16.04 13.98 7.67
C MET A 229 16.80 12.67 7.70
N ALA A 230 16.15 11.59 7.26
CA ALA A 230 16.73 10.27 7.23
C ALA A 230 16.11 9.42 6.14
N HIS A 231 16.90 8.47 5.63
CA HIS A 231 16.51 7.59 4.54
C HIS A 231 17.11 6.20 4.72
N ILE A 232 16.29 5.17 4.49
CA ILE A 232 16.70 3.76 4.42
C ILE A 232 16.22 3.19 3.09
N ALA A 233 17.15 2.86 2.20
CA ALA A 233 16.84 2.11 0.99
C ALA A 233 16.21 0.75 1.33
N ASN A 234 15.16 0.37 0.60
CA ASN A 234 14.31 -0.77 0.90
C ASN A 234 13.99 -1.60 -0.35
N GLY A 235 15.02 -1.94 -1.13
CA GLY A 235 14.89 -2.75 -2.34
C GLY A 235 15.93 -2.39 -3.39
N ARG A 236 15.80 -2.97 -4.57
CA ARG A 236 16.67 -2.68 -5.72
C ARG A 236 16.32 -1.39 -6.44
N ASP A 237 15.03 -1.04 -6.48
CA ASP A 237 14.57 0.20 -7.08
C ASP A 237 14.93 1.38 -6.16
N THR A 238 15.51 2.45 -6.72
CA THR A 238 15.90 3.64 -5.97
C THR A 238 14.71 4.43 -5.41
N GLY A 239 13.48 4.05 -5.80
CA GLY A 239 12.24 4.52 -5.22
C GLY A 239 11.72 3.75 -4.03
N ASN A 240 12.29 2.59 -3.75
CA ASN A 240 11.90 1.81 -2.60
C ASN A 240 12.68 2.29 -1.40
N CYS A 241 12.04 3.02 -0.49
CA CYS A 241 12.69 3.52 0.70
C CYS A 241 11.71 3.78 1.85
N VAL A 242 12.29 3.87 3.04
CA VAL A 242 11.64 4.42 4.22
C VAL A 242 12.36 5.71 4.59
N SER A 243 11.62 6.83 4.57
CA SER A 243 12.15 8.17 4.82
C SER A 243 11.48 8.81 6.03
N LEU A 244 12.24 9.67 6.71
CA LEU A 244 11.75 10.52 7.80
C LEU A 244 11.82 11.96 7.34
N LEU A 245 10.66 12.60 7.22
CA LEU A 245 10.53 13.95 6.67
C LEU A 245 10.15 14.93 7.79
N ARG A 246 10.65 16.16 7.67
CA ARG A 246 10.28 17.29 8.53
C ARG A 246 9.67 18.39 7.67
N VAL A 247 8.53 18.91 8.12
CA VAL A 247 7.90 20.09 7.51
C VAL A 247 8.42 21.34 8.23
N ASN A 248 9.15 22.19 7.50
CA ASN A 248 9.66 23.46 7.98
C ASN A 248 8.67 24.57 7.58
N SER A 249 7.95 25.15 8.54
CA SER A 249 7.05 26.29 8.31
C SER A 249 7.62 27.57 8.94
N ALA A 250 7.49 28.70 8.24
CA ALA A 250 7.98 30.00 8.67
C ALA A 250 7.37 30.49 10.02
N ASN A 251 6.22 29.93 10.40
CA ASN A 251 5.48 30.29 11.62
C ASN A 251 5.58 29.24 12.75
N SER A 252 6.31 28.14 12.58
CA SER A 252 6.35 27.08 13.60
C SER A 252 7.70 27.04 14.31
N SER A 253 7.84 27.79 15.40
CA SER A 253 8.73 27.37 16.47
C SER A 253 8.19 26.05 17.03
N GLN A 254 8.81 24.93 16.65
CA GLN A 254 8.58 23.57 17.16
C GLN A 254 7.30 22.86 16.65
N SER A 255 7.30 22.37 15.40
CA SER A 255 6.44 21.22 15.08
C SER A 255 7.02 19.98 15.77
N ASN A 256 6.29 19.42 16.74
CA ASN A 256 6.70 18.20 17.44
C ASN A 256 6.46 16.91 16.62
N MET A 257 6.10 17.05 15.35
CA MET A 257 5.74 15.93 14.48
C MET A 257 6.73 15.81 13.32
N LEU A 258 7.11 14.58 13.03
CA LEU A 258 7.79 14.16 11.81
C LEU A 258 6.81 13.39 10.94
N ILE A 259 7.16 13.17 9.69
CA ILE A 259 6.40 12.31 8.78
C ILE A 259 7.25 11.09 8.49
N LEU A 260 6.81 9.93 8.94
CA LEU A 260 7.34 8.65 8.47
C LEU A 260 6.70 8.36 7.11
N GLN A 261 7.50 8.11 6.09
CA GLN A 261 7.04 7.77 4.76
C GLN A 261 7.69 6.47 4.31
N GLU A 262 6.91 5.58 3.72
CA GLU A 262 7.40 4.46 2.94
C GLU A 262 6.91 4.62 1.50
N SER A 263 7.85 4.62 0.57
CA SER A 263 7.58 4.49 -0.86
C SER A 263 8.06 3.13 -1.33
N CYS A 264 7.24 2.45 -2.12
CA CYS A 264 7.66 1.25 -2.82
C CYS A 264 6.98 1.13 -4.18
N THR A 265 7.67 0.53 -5.13
CA THR A 265 7.20 0.28 -6.49
C THR A 265 7.67 -1.10 -6.94
N ASP A 266 6.78 -1.79 -7.62
CA ASP A 266 7.02 -3.05 -8.30
C ASP A 266 6.24 -3.05 -9.64
N PRO A 267 6.43 -4.04 -10.53
CA PRO A 267 5.75 -4.05 -11.84
C PRO A 267 4.21 -4.09 -11.77
N THR A 268 3.62 -4.38 -10.60
CA THR A 268 2.17 -4.55 -10.42
C THR A 268 1.51 -3.41 -9.68
N ALA A 269 2.24 -2.71 -8.79
CA ALA A 269 1.73 -1.61 -8.02
C ALA A 269 2.85 -0.73 -7.46
N SER A 270 2.52 0.53 -7.20
CA SER A 270 3.35 1.44 -6.42
C SER A 270 2.55 2.03 -5.26
N PHE A 271 3.24 2.38 -4.18
CA PHE A 271 2.66 2.90 -2.96
C PHE A 271 3.51 4.04 -2.43
N VAL A 272 2.85 5.08 -1.92
CA VAL A 272 3.47 6.14 -1.13
C VAL A 272 2.59 6.31 0.10
N ILE A 273 3.02 5.76 1.23
CA ILE A 273 2.25 5.68 2.46
C ILE A 273 3.02 6.42 3.55
N TYR A 274 2.33 7.27 4.29
CA TYR A 274 2.95 8.10 5.32
C TYR A 274 2.06 8.27 6.54
N ALA A 275 2.66 8.62 7.67
CA ALA A 275 1.94 8.97 8.88
C ALA A 275 2.71 10.04 9.67
N PRO A 276 1.99 10.96 10.32
CA PRO A 276 2.62 11.86 11.29
C PRO A 276 3.02 11.05 12.54
N VAL A 277 4.24 11.27 13.04
CA VAL A 277 4.78 10.61 14.23
C VAL A 277 5.42 11.67 15.15
N ASP A 278 5.14 11.61 16.44
CA ASP A 278 5.73 12.50 17.43
C ASP A 278 7.26 12.30 17.52
N ILE A 279 8.01 13.40 17.64
CA ILE A 279 9.48 13.39 17.72
C ILE A 279 9.99 12.57 18.89
N VAL A 280 9.34 12.63 20.05
CA VAL A 280 9.75 11.85 21.23
C VAL A 280 9.56 10.37 20.98
N ALA A 281 8.41 9.97 20.40
CA ALA A 281 8.16 8.59 20.02
C ALA A 281 9.14 8.10 18.95
N MET A 282 9.43 8.91 17.94
CA MET A 282 10.40 8.57 16.90
C MET A 282 11.82 8.47 17.45
N ASN A 283 12.21 9.33 18.39
CA ASN A 283 13.51 9.21 19.06
C ASN A 283 13.64 7.89 19.82
N VAL A 284 12.57 7.40 20.47
CA VAL A 284 12.58 6.07 21.10
C VAL A 284 12.79 4.98 20.05
N VAL A 285 12.09 5.05 18.91
CA VAL A 285 12.24 4.09 17.80
C VAL A 285 13.66 4.10 17.24
N LEU A 286 14.23 5.28 16.97
CA LEU A 286 15.59 5.45 16.45
C LEU A 286 16.68 4.98 17.45
N ASN A 287 16.33 4.82 18.72
CA ASN A 287 17.20 4.23 19.74
C ASN A 287 16.96 2.72 19.95
N GLY A 288 16.16 2.07 19.09
CA GLY A 288 15.88 0.63 19.17
C GLY A 288 14.70 0.26 20.05
N GLY A 289 13.88 1.23 20.47
CA GLY A 289 12.63 0.97 21.18
C GLY A 289 11.62 0.20 20.34
N ASP A 290 10.63 -0.41 21.01
CA ASP A 290 9.62 -1.23 20.34
C ASP A 290 8.59 -0.36 19.58
N PRO A 291 8.51 -0.48 18.24
CA PRO A 291 7.58 0.31 17.45
C PRO A 291 6.11 -0.08 17.66
N ASP A 292 5.80 -1.23 18.28
CA ASP A 292 4.42 -1.73 18.42
C ASP A 292 3.53 -0.80 19.28
N TYR A 293 4.14 0.06 20.11
CA TYR A 293 3.43 1.01 20.97
C TYR A 293 3.36 2.44 20.42
N VAL A 294 4.02 2.73 19.29
CA VAL A 294 4.01 4.07 18.69
C VAL A 294 2.64 4.33 18.08
N ALA A 295 1.89 5.31 18.55
CA ALA A 295 0.60 5.64 17.94
C ALA A 295 0.80 6.29 16.56
N LEU A 296 0.22 5.70 15.50
CA LEU A 296 0.16 6.33 14.18
C LEU A 296 -1.15 6.02 13.44
N LEU A 297 -1.50 6.90 12.51
CA LEU A 297 -2.62 6.71 11.58
C LEU A 297 -2.12 6.98 10.17
N PRO A 298 -2.09 5.94 9.30
CA PRO A 298 -1.51 6.09 7.97
C PRO A 298 -2.47 6.79 7.01
N SER A 299 -1.86 7.50 6.09
CA SER A 299 -2.49 8.09 4.91
C SER A 299 -1.60 7.82 3.70
N GLY A 300 -2.12 8.04 2.50
CA GLY A 300 -1.31 7.98 1.29
C GLY A 300 -2.03 7.34 0.12
N PHE A 301 -1.25 6.64 -0.69
CA PHE A 301 -1.58 6.39 -2.08
C PHE A 301 -1.28 4.95 -2.48
N ALA A 302 -2.18 4.36 -3.26
CA ALA A 302 -1.90 3.16 -4.03
C ALA A 302 -2.09 3.47 -5.52
N ILE A 303 -1.10 3.09 -6.31
CA ILE A 303 -0.98 3.45 -7.73
C ILE A 303 -0.91 2.13 -8.50
N LEU A 304 -1.90 1.90 -9.35
CA LEU A 304 -2.02 0.69 -10.14
C LEU A 304 -2.03 1.05 -11.63
N PRO A 305 -1.55 0.18 -12.53
CA PRO A 305 -1.74 0.38 -13.96
C PRO A 305 -3.23 0.32 -14.31
N ASP A 306 -3.65 1.03 -15.36
CA ASP A 306 -5.06 0.98 -15.83
C ASP A 306 -5.41 -0.30 -16.63
N GLY A 307 -4.41 -1.11 -16.96
CA GLY A 307 -4.57 -2.35 -17.72
C GLY A 307 -4.76 -2.15 -19.22
N SER A 308 -4.59 -0.94 -19.76
CA SER A 308 -4.74 -0.62 -21.18
C SER A 308 -3.52 -1.03 -22.03
N THR A 309 -2.31 -0.90 -21.50
CA THR A 309 -1.05 -1.22 -22.20
C THR A 309 -0.73 -2.70 -22.26
N ILE A 310 -1.39 -3.52 -21.42
CA ILE A 310 -0.95 -4.90 -21.17
C ILE A 310 -1.60 -5.89 -22.16
N THR A 311 -2.55 -5.46 -22.97
CA THR A 311 -3.06 -6.23 -24.12
C THR A 311 -2.08 -6.28 -25.31
N ALA A 312 -1.09 -5.38 -25.36
CA ALA A 312 -0.09 -5.36 -26.43
C ALA A 312 1.01 -6.43 -26.25
N THR A 313 1.30 -6.84 -25.01
CA THR A 313 2.38 -7.80 -24.73
C THR A 313 1.95 -9.27 -24.83
N THR A 314 0.64 -9.57 -24.82
CA THR A 314 0.14 -10.94 -25.03
C THR A 314 -0.12 -11.29 -26.50
N SER A 315 0.03 -10.33 -27.42
CA SER A 315 -0.14 -10.54 -28.87
C SER A 315 1.16 -10.53 -29.67
N SER A 316 2.32 -10.35 -29.04
CA SER A 316 3.62 -10.37 -29.73
C SER A 316 4.59 -11.36 -29.08
N ALA A 317 4.49 -12.62 -29.50
CA ALA A 317 5.61 -13.55 -29.38
C ALA A 317 6.72 -13.10 -30.34
N GLY A 318 7.74 -12.39 -29.83
CA GLY A 318 8.99 -12.20 -30.56
C GLY A 318 9.78 -10.95 -30.17
N GLY A 319 10.94 -11.17 -29.52
CA GLY A 319 12.11 -10.29 -29.57
C GLY A 319 12.09 -9.07 -28.65
N GLY A 320 12.98 -9.07 -27.65
CA GLY A 320 13.22 -7.89 -26.83
C GLY A 320 13.94 -6.77 -27.60
N ILE A 321 13.78 -5.55 -27.09
CA ILE A 321 14.81 -4.50 -26.91
C ILE A 321 14.14 -3.42 -26.06
N ASP A 322 14.85 -2.96 -25.02
CA ASP A 322 14.57 -1.71 -24.33
C ASP A 322 14.54 -0.56 -25.33
N THR A 323 13.38 0.05 -25.50
CA THR A 323 13.28 1.42 -25.96
C THR A 323 12.17 2.09 -25.17
N ASP A 324 12.55 3.17 -24.50
CA ASP A 324 11.66 4.25 -24.06
C ASP A 324 10.77 4.68 -25.23
N ALA A 325 9.63 4.02 -25.39
CA ALA A 325 8.59 4.38 -26.34
C ALA A 325 7.63 5.35 -25.64
N ALA A 326 8.05 6.62 -25.58
CA ALA A 326 7.17 7.76 -25.36
C ALA A 326 6.11 7.80 -26.47
N GLY A 327 4.99 7.09 -26.28
CA GLY A 327 3.92 7.04 -27.29
C GLY A 327 2.67 6.24 -26.93
N SER A 328 2.70 5.38 -25.91
CA SER A 328 1.48 4.77 -25.37
C SER A 328 1.68 4.37 -23.90
N ALA A 329 2.03 5.35 -23.05
CA ALA A 329 2.03 5.12 -21.61
C ALA A 329 0.57 5.08 -21.14
N GLY A 330 0.09 3.88 -20.80
CA GLY A 330 -1.22 3.70 -20.19
C GLY A 330 -1.38 4.58 -18.95
N GLY A 331 -2.62 4.91 -18.63
CA GLY A 331 -2.93 5.70 -17.44
C GLY A 331 -2.72 4.92 -16.15
N SER A 332 -2.98 5.60 -15.04
CA SER A 332 -2.88 5.04 -13.70
C SER A 332 -4.22 5.09 -12.99
N LEU A 333 -4.50 4.05 -12.21
CA LEU A 333 -5.56 4.00 -11.23
C LEU A 333 -4.97 4.40 -9.88
N LEU A 334 -5.37 5.58 -9.39
CA LEU A 334 -4.88 6.14 -8.15
C LEU A 334 -5.96 5.99 -7.06
N THR A 335 -5.62 5.35 -5.96
CA THR A 335 -6.39 5.37 -4.72
C THR A 335 -5.73 6.32 -3.74
N VAL A 336 -6.52 7.25 -3.19
CA VAL A 336 -6.13 8.13 -2.09
C VAL A 336 -6.86 7.66 -0.85
N ALA A 337 -6.16 7.55 0.28
CA ALA A 337 -6.81 7.25 1.55
C ALA A 337 -6.17 7.95 2.75
N PHE A 338 -7.01 8.25 3.75
CA PHE A 338 -6.64 8.92 4.98
C PHE A 338 -7.22 8.18 6.18
N GLN A 339 -6.41 7.94 7.21
CA GLN A 339 -6.91 7.60 8.54
C GLN A 339 -6.71 8.79 9.49
N ILE A 340 -7.81 9.27 10.08
CA ILE A 340 -7.83 10.51 10.87
C ILE A 340 -8.52 10.26 12.20
N LEU A 341 -7.88 10.67 13.29
CA LEU A 341 -8.48 10.71 14.61
C LEU A 341 -9.43 11.91 14.67
N VAL A 342 -10.73 11.66 14.84
CA VAL A 342 -11.74 12.73 14.89
C VAL A 342 -12.24 13.04 16.29
N ASP A 343 -12.04 12.12 17.23
CA ASP A 343 -12.29 12.33 18.65
C ASP A 343 -11.35 11.43 19.45
N SER A 344 -10.79 11.92 20.55
CA SER A 344 -9.93 11.14 21.45
C SER A 344 -10.74 10.28 22.45
N VAL A 345 -12.03 10.56 22.59
CA VAL A 345 -12.94 9.84 23.48
C VAL A 345 -13.69 8.76 22.67
N PRO A 346 -13.44 7.46 22.88
CA PRO A 346 -14.03 6.38 22.07
C PRO A 346 -15.55 6.26 22.18
N THR A 347 -16.14 6.81 23.24
CA THR A 347 -17.59 6.82 23.51
C THR A 347 -18.29 8.05 22.93
N ALA A 348 -17.55 9.01 22.37
CA ALA A 348 -18.14 10.19 21.75
C ALA A 348 -19.05 9.83 20.58
N LYS A 349 -19.97 10.74 20.25
CA LYS A 349 -20.79 10.60 19.05
C LYS A 349 -20.03 11.20 17.88
N LEU A 350 -19.92 10.43 16.80
CA LEU A 350 -19.36 10.93 15.56
C LEU A 350 -20.22 12.09 15.04
N SER A 351 -19.58 13.24 14.77
CA SER A 351 -20.27 14.39 14.20
C SER A 351 -20.30 14.30 12.67
N LEU A 352 -21.42 14.70 12.06
CA LEU A 352 -21.52 14.85 10.60
C LEU A 352 -20.52 15.88 10.06
N GLY A 353 -20.17 16.88 10.88
CA GLY A 353 -19.14 17.88 10.55
C GLY A 353 -17.76 17.24 10.35
N SER A 354 -17.37 16.32 11.24
CA SER A 354 -16.09 15.59 11.12
C SER A 354 -16.00 14.77 9.83
N VAL A 355 -17.09 14.09 9.46
CA VAL A 355 -17.18 13.34 8.19
C VAL A 355 -17.05 14.28 6.99
N ALA A 356 -17.76 15.41 7.01
CA ALA A 356 -17.68 16.42 5.96
C ALA A 356 -16.27 17.01 5.81
N THR A 357 -15.56 17.28 6.92
CA THR A 357 -14.18 17.76 6.89
C THR A 357 -13.24 16.76 6.22
N VAL A 358 -13.35 15.47 6.56
CA VAL A 358 -12.51 14.43 5.94
C VAL A 358 -12.83 14.26 4.46
N ASN A 359 -14.11 14.30 4.06
CA ASN A 359 -14.52 14.27 2.67
C ASN A 359 -14.00 15.46 1.87
N ASN A 360 -14.01 16.66 2.45
CA ASN A 360 -13.44 17.84 1.81
C ASN A 360 -11.92 17.73 1.68
N LEU A 361 -11.22 17.22 2.70
CA LEU A 361 -9.77 17.01 2.65
C LEU A 361 -9.37 16.08 1.51
N ILE A 362 -10.04 14.94 1.36
CA ILE A 362 -9.74 14.00 0.28
C ILE A 362 -10.08 14.59 -1.08
N ALA A 363 -11.23 15.26 -1.23
CA ALA A 363 -11.61 15.90 -2.49
C ALA A 363 -10.60 16.99 -2.90
N CYS A 364 -10.20 17.86 -1.98
CA CYS A 364 -9.21 18.89 -2.26
C CYS A 364 -7.83 18.30 -2.61
N THR A 365 -7.43 17.19 -1.97
CA THR A 365 -6.18 16.49 -2.30
C THR A 365 -6.22 15.92 -3.72
N VAL A 366 -7.35 15.28 -4.09
CA VAL A 366 -7.55 14.73 -5.44
C VAL A 366 -7.45 15.83 -6.50
N GLU A 367 -8.13 16.95 -6.29
CA GLU A 367 -8.12 18.07 -7.25
C GLU A 367 -6.72 18.69 -7.40
N ARG A 368 -5.97 18.81 -6.30
CA ARG A 368 -4.57 19.30 -6.35
C ARG A 368 -3.64 18.35 -7.12
N ILE A 369 -3.76 17.03 -6.89
CA ILE A 369 -2.98 16.04 -7.64
C ILE A 369 -3.31 16.11 -9.13
N LYS A 370 -4.60 16.15 -9.49
CA LYS A 370 -5.03 16.27 -10.89
C LYS A 370 -4.50 17.55 -11.53
N ALA A 371 -4.59 18.68 -10.84
CA ALA A 371 -4.12 19.97 -11.37
C ALA A 371 -2.61 19.95 -11.64
N SER A 372 -1.82 19.50 -10.67
CA SER A 372 -0.36 19.46 -10.76
C SER A 372 0.11 18.56 -11.91
N LEU A 373 -0.42 17.34 -11.99
CA LEU A 373 -0.06 16.38 -13.03
C LEU A 373 -0.63 16.71 -14.42
N SER A 374 -1.65 17.56 -14.53
CA SER A 374 -2.18 18.03 -15.81
C SER A 374 -1.35 19.19 -16.37
N CYS A 375 -0.83 20.07 -15.51
CA CYS A 375 -0.04 21.23 -15.93
C CYS A 375 1.33 20.86 -16.50
N GLU A 376 1.96 19.80 -16.01
CA GLU A 376 3.27 19.35 -16.51
C GLU A 376 3.20 18.53 -17.82
N ASN A 377 2.00 18.33 -18.39
CA ASN A 377 1.80 17.69 -19.70
C ASN A 377 1.54 18.72 -20.82
N ALA A 378 1.53 20.02 -20.50
CA ALA A 378 1.22 21.11 -21.41
C ALA A 378 2.47 21.79 -22.01
#